data_AF-V5F298-F1
#
_entry.id   AF-V5F298-F1
#
_cell.length_a   1.000
_cell.length_b   1.000
_cell.length_c   1.000
_cell.angle_alpha   90.00
_cell.angle_beta   90.00
_cell.angle_gamma   90.00
#
_symmetry.space_group_name_H-M   'P 1'
#
loop_
_entity.id
_entity.type
_entity.pdbx_description
1 polymer ?
#
loop_
_entity_poly.entity_id
_entity_poly.type
_entity_poly.pdbx_seq_one_letter_code
_entity_poly.pdbx_strand_id
1 'polypeptide(L)' 'MITAYAKWSKNYPKLHIGAVSLVFIIFGYSSYLLINEYLWAFLGIIIPFPFFLLFSKASEYKNKYLHNKG' A
#
# COMPACT_ATOMS: atom_id res chain seq x y z
N MET A 1 5.09 -5.60 -13.81
CA MET A 1 4.11 -4.97 -12.88
C MET A 1 4.79 -4.06 -11.85
N ILE A 2 5.75 -4.56 -11.05
CA ILE A 2 6.44 -3.76 -10.01
C ILE A 2 7.19 -2.55 -10.59
N THR A 3 7.83 -2.69 -11.75
CA THR A 3 8.54 -1.61 -12.46
C THR A 3 7.63 -0.49 -12.97
N ALA A 4 6.47 -0.86 -13.54
CA ALA A 4 5.45 0.09 -14.01
C ALA A 4 4.82 0.84 -12.82
N TYR A 5 4.51 0.11 -11.76
CA TYR A 5 3.98 0.69 -10.52
C TYR A 5 4.99 1.60 -9.83
N ALA A 6 6.28 1.25 -9.79
CA ALA A 6 7.33 2.09 -9.23
C ALA A 6 7.53 3.39 -10.03
N LYS A 7 7.46 3.35 -11.37
CA LYS A 7 7.48 4.56 -12.21
C LYS A 7 6.22 5.41 -12.01
N TRP A 8 5.04 4.80 -11.92
CA TRP A 8 3.78 5.50 -11.69
C TRP A 8 3.75 6.17 -10.30
N SER A 9 4.15 5.46 -9.25
CA SER A 9 4.28 5.97 -7.88
C SER A 9 5.28 7.13 -7.80
N LYS A 10 6.39 7.07 -8.57
CA LYS A 10 7.35 8.18 -8.67
C LYS A 10 6.76 9.41 -9.39
N ASN A 11 6.01 9.21 -10.47
CA ASN A 11 5.42 10.31 -11.25
C ASN A 11 4.19 10.93 -10.54
N TYR A 12 3.45 10.16 -9.74
CA TYR A 12 2.24 10.59 -9.06
C TYR A 12 2.29 10.31 -7.55
N PRO A 13 3.23 10.93 -6.81
CA PRO A 13 3.43 10.64 -5.38
C PRO A 13 2.20 10.99 -4.54
N LYS A 14 1.46 12.05 -4.88
CA LYS A 14 0.23 12.46 -4.17
C LYS A 14 -0.89 11.42 -4.30
N LEU A 15 -1.08 10.84 -5.50
CA LEU A 15 -2.08 9.79 -5.73
C LEU A 15 -1.68 8.49 -5.03
N HIS A 16 -0.38 8.15 -5.04
CA HIS A 16 0.13 7.01 -4.31
C HIS A 16 -0.08 7.14 -2.79
N ILE A 17 0.25 8.29 -2.22
CA ILE A 17 -0.01 8.57 -0.79
C ILE A 17 -1.49 8.45 -0.49
N GLY A 18 -2.38 9.04 -1.32
CA GLY A 18 -3.83 8.91 -1.15
C GLY A 18 -4.30 7.45 -1.14
N ALA A 19 -3.80 6.63 -2.06
CA ALA A 19 -4.13 5.20 -2.11
C ALA A 19 -3.63 4.44 -0.87
N VAL A 20 -2.40 4.71 -0.43
CA VAL A 20 -1.83 4.10 0.79
C VAL A 20 -2.62 4.52 2.03
N SER A 21 -2.95 5.81 2.15
CA SER A 21 -3.77 6.33 3.26
C SER A 21 -5.16 5.70 3.29
N LEU A 22 -5.81 5.52 2.14
CA LEU A 22 -7.11 4.87 2.05
C LEU A 22 -7.04 3.40 2.49
N VAL A 23 -6.02 2.66 2.03
CA VAL A 23 -5.76 1.29 2.47
C VAL A 23 -5.52 1.22 3.98
N PHE A 24 -4.79 2.21 4.54
CA PHE A 24 -4.50 2.27 5.98
C PHE A 24 -5.76 2.56 6.82
N ILE A 25 -6.65 3.43 6.34
CA ILE A 25 -7.94 3.70 6.99
C ILE A 25 -8.82 2.45 6.97
N ILE A 26 -8.92 1.75 5.84
CA ILE A 26 -9.68 0.50 5.72
C ILE A 26 -9.12 -0.56 6.68
N PHE A 27 -7.80 -0.67 6.76
CA PHE A 27 -7.14 -1.58 7.69
C PHE A 27 -7.50 -1.23 9.14
N GLY A 28 -7.34 0.03 9.56
CA GLY A 28 -7.67 0.47 10.92
C GLY A 28 -9.14 0.29 11.28
N TYR A 29 -10.05 0.60 10.35
CA TYR A 29 -11.48 0.38 10.53
C TYR A 29 -11.83 -1.11 10.65
N SER A 30 -11.17 -1.94 9.85
CA SER A 30 -11.34 -3.40 9.91
C SER A 30 -10.78 -4.00 11.20
N SER A 31 -9.65 -3.50 11.69
CA SER A 31 -9.11 -3.89 13.00
C SER A 31 -10.07 -3.52 14.14
N TYR A 32 -10.69 -2.33 14.08
CA TYR A 32 -11.71 -1.92 15.06
C TYR A 32 -12.95 -2.81 15.02
N LEU A 33 -13.44 -3.16 13.83
CA LEU A 33 -14.56 -4.09 13.66
C LEU A 33 -14.22 -5.51 14.15
N LEU A 34 -12.99 -5.98 13.93
CA LEU A 34 -12.56 -7.31 14.35
C LEU A 34 -12.53 -7.45 15.88
N ILE A 35 -12.17 -6.38 16.60
CA ILE A 35 -12.22 -6.32 18.07
C ILE A 35 -13.67 -6.47 18.58
N ASN A 36 -14.65 -6.00 17.80
CA ASN A 36 -16.08 -6.15 18.10
C ASN A 36 -16.68 -7.49 17.62
N GLU A 37 -15.85 -8.54 17.49
CA GLU A 37 -16.22 -9.91 17.09
C GLU A 37 -16.78 -10.07 15.65
N TYR A 38 -16.67 -9.05 14.79
CA TYR A 38 -17.06 -9.16 13.39
C TYR A 38 -15.98 -9.89 12.58
N LEU A 39 -16.05 -11.23 12.55
CA LEU A 39 -15.11 -12.11 11.83
C LEU A 39 -14.92 -11.74 10.34
N TRP A 40 -15.93 -11.18 9.69
CA TRP A 40 -15.85 -10.71 8.30
C TRP A 40 -14.83 -9.58 8.09
N ALA A 41 -14.50 -8.83 9.14
CA ALA A 41 -13.52 -7.76 9.09
C ALA A 41 -12.08 -8.26 8.89
N PHE A 42 -11.84 -9.57 9.07
CA PHE A 42 -10.55 -10.19 8.75
C PHE A 42 -10.18 -10.04 7.26
N LEU A 43 -11.16 -9.96 6.36
CA LEU A 43 -10.91 -9.70 4.94
C LEU A 43 -10.27 -8.33 4.72
N GLY A 44 -10.68 -7.31 5.49
CA GLY A 44 -10.09 -5.97 5.43
C GLY A 44 -8.65 -5.89 5.96
N ILE A 45 -8.15 -6.94 6.59
CA ILE A 45 -6.76 -7.09 7.05
C ILE A 45 -5.93 -7.91 6.05
N ILE A 46 -6.51 -8.97 5.46
CA ILE A 46 -5.81 -9.81 4.48
C ILE A 46 -5.62 -9.08 3.15
N ILE A 47 -6.66 -8.40 2.65
CA ILE A 47 -6.64 -7.77 1.31
C ILE A 47 -5.50 -6.74 1.17
N PRO A 48 -5.20 -5.89 2.17
CA PRO A 48 -4.06 -4.97 2.12
C PRO A 48 -2.68 -5.63 2.07
N PHE A 49 -2.53 -6.85 2.58
CA PHE A 49 -1.23 -7.51 2.77
C PHE A 49 -0.39 -7.64 1.48
N PRO A 50 -0.94 -8.13 0.34
CA PRO A 50 -0.22 -8.15 -0.92
C PRO A 50 0.12 -6.74 -1.44
N PHE A 51 -0.70 -5.72 -1.14
CA PHE A 51 -0.41 -4.33 -1.53
C PHE A 51 0.81 -3.78 -0.76
N PHE A 52 0.94 -4.08 0.54
CA PHE A 52 2.13 -3.71 1.30
C PHE A 52 3.41 -4.31 0.72
N LEU A 53 3.39 -5.58 0.31
CA LEU A 53 4.53 -6.20 -0.36
C LEU A 53 4.86 -5.52 -1.70
N LEU A 54 3.83 -5.16 -2.46
CA LEU A 54 3.97 -4.43 -3.72
C LEU A 54 4.56 -3.02 -3.51
N PHE A 55 4.09 -2.30 -2.48
CA PHE A 55 4.60 -0.98 -2.10
C PHE A 55 6.04 -1.06 -1.64
N SER A 56 6.37 -2.06 -0.81
CA SER A 56 7.73 -2.30 -0.32
C SER A 56 8.70 -2.56 -1.48
N LYS A 57 8.38 -3.53 -2.37
CA LYS A 57 9.21 -3.82 -3.55
C LYS A 57 9.32 -2.64 -4.51
N ALA A 58 8.26 -1.86 -4.67
CA ALA A 58 8.29 -0.68 -5.53
C ALA A 58 9.15 0.45 -4.94
N SER A 59 9.11 0.63 -3.61
CA SER A 59 9.98 1.56 -2.89
C SER A 59 11.45 1.16 -3.02
N GLU A 60 11.76 -0.13 -2.82
CA GLU A 60 13.10 -0.69 -3.01
C GLU A 60 13.59 -0.50 -4.45
N TYR A 61 12.75 -0.79 -5.45
CA TYR A 61 13.07 -0.56 -6.86
C TYR A 61 13.31 0.92 -7.16
N LYS A 62 12.50 1.83 -6.59
CA LYS A 62 12.67 3.27 -6.74
C LYS A 62 14.02 3.73 -6.15
N ASN A 63 14.37 3.26 -4.96
CA ASN A 63 15.65 3.59 -4.32
C ASN A 63 16.85 3.00 -5.07
N LYS A 64 16.74 1.78 -5.59
CA LYS A 64 17.86 1.10 -6.24
C LYS A 64 18.10 1.56 -7.68
N TYR A 65 17.06 1.93 -8.42
CA TYR A 65 17.15 2.19 -9.86
C TYR A 65 16.71 3.59 -10.29
N LEU A 66 15.94 4.30 -9.46
CA LEU A 66 15.38 5.61 -9.81
C LEU A 66 15.91 6.74 -8.91
N HIS A 67 16.81 6.45 -7.96
CA HIS A 67 17.41 7.44 -7.05
C HIS A 67 18.56 8.24 -7.71
N ASN A 68 19.09 7.79 -8.86
CA ASN A 68 20.17 8.50 -9.58
C ASN A 68 19.71 9.71 -10.44
N LYS A 69 18.59 10.35 -10.10
CA LYS A 69 18.16 11.64 -10.67
C LYS A 69 17.39 12.41 -9.61
N GLY A 70 18.14 13.16 -8.82
CA GLY A 70 17.70 14.13 -7.82
C GLY A 70 18.94 14.89 -7.41
#